data_AF-A0A167MPZ9-F1
#
_entry.id   AF-A0A167MPZ9-F1
#
_cell.length_a   1.000
_cell.length_b   1.000
_cell.length_c   1.000
_cell.angle_alpha   90.00
_cell.angle_beta   90.00
_cell.angle_gamma   90.00
#
_symmetry.space_group_name_H-M   'P 1'
#
loop_
_entity.id
_entity.type
_entity.pdbx_description
1 polymer ?
#
loop_
_entity_poly.entity_id
_entity_poly.type
_entity_poly.pdbx_seq_one_letter_code
_entity_poly.pdbx_strand_id
1 'polypeptide(L)'
;MTAWDNTSMSSSYQQSIKQLAFRKTMEANLALSIKDILVPFREDEINSLEAQLRLLSLARTIEGPQQNIVRAIESLIPSWKDVDMEPLSKGHIIASYTHPLIQSLLAVNNPSNTKIVADNINQRPDYVVDVYEQYQFSFPSCFGEKYKLNGVLSFQTIGSFTTFFHLKQLAGIDVFCEMTSITIPTRKQDIVQIVAYLDDLFAISCLHNNILKSNEELTVQNEPILPLAWVDGTKEKTSLKRKISVNSIAGAQAKR
;
A
#
# COMPACT_ATOMS: atom_id res chain seq x y z
N MET A 1 -7.36 -10.51 -33.49
CA MET A 1 -8.00 -10.22 -32.18
C MET A 1 -7.61 -11.37 -31.27
N THR A 2 -6.39 -11.34 -30.76
CA THR A 2 -5.78 -12.42 -29.98
C THR A 2 -6.12 -12.17 -28.52
N ALA A 3 -6.70 -13.19 -27.87
CA ALA A 3 -6.89 -13.23 -26.44
C ALA A 3 -5.53 -13.00 -25.77
N TRP A 4 -5.39 -11.92 -25.00
CA TRP A 4 -4.25 -11.75 -24.12
C TRP A 4 -4.46 -12.70 -22.95
N ASP A 5 -3.55 -13.66 -22.80
CA ASP A 5 -3.59 -14.73 -21.80
C ASP A 5 -3.65 -14.15 -20.38
N ASN A 6 -4.82 -14.25 -19.73
CA ASN A 6 -4.99 -14.00 -18.29
C ASN A 6 -3.99 -14.80 -17.43
N THR A 7 -3.50 -15.93 -17.96
CA THR A 7 -2.48 -16.78 -17.37
C THR A 7 -1.10 -16.10 -17.29
N SER A 8 -0.77 -15.25 -18.26
CA SER A 8 0.53 -14.55 -18.33
C SER A 8 0.63 -13.46 -17.27
N MET A 9 -0.40 -12.63 -17.09
CA MET A 9 -0.41 -11.62 -16.01
C MET A 9 -0.42 -12.26 -14.62
N SER A 10 -1.17 -13.35 -14.40
CA SER A 10 -1.16 -14.07 -13.12
C SER A 10 0.23 -14.62 -12.78
N SER A 11 0.92 -15.21 -13.78
CA SER A 11 2.30 -15.68 -13.60
C SER A 11 3.29 -14.55 -13.32
N SER A 12 3.16 -13.40 -13.99
CA SER A 12 4.00 -12.22 -13.79
C SER A 12 3.74 -11.53 -12.43
N TYR A 13 2.49 -11.51 -11.97
CA TYR A 13 2.09 -11.08 -10.63
C TYR A 13 2.69 -11.99 -9.56
N GLN A 14 2.53 -13.32 -9.68
CA GLN A 14 3.12 -14.28 -8.75
C GLN A 14 4.65 -14.24 -8.74
N GLN A 15 5.26 -14.04 -9.92
CA GLN A 15 6.72 -13.87 -10.04
C GLN A 15 7.18 -12.56 -9.43
N SER A 16 6.38 -11.49 -9.49
CA SER A 16 6.65 -10.19 -8.85
C SER A 16 6.53 -10.26 -7.33
N ILE A 17 5.54 -10.97 -6.78
CA ILE A 17 5.44 -11.25 -5.33
C ILE A 17 6.66 -12.05 -4.84
N LYS A 18 7.11 -13.03 -5.64
CA LYS A 18 8.34 -13.78 -5.35
C LYS A 18 9.59 -12.89 -5.42
N GLN A 19 9.67 -11.97 -6.39
CA GLN A 19 10.77 -11.00 -6.50
C GLN A 19 10.80 -9.99 -5.34
N LEU A 20 9.65 -9.66 -4.75
CA LEU A 20 9.57 -8.79 -3.58
C LEU A 20 10.03 -9.48 -2.28
N ALA A 21 10.35 -10.78 -2.31
CA ALA A 21 10.67 -11.58 -1.12
C ALA A 21 9.66 -11.35 0.03
N PHE A 22 8.40 -11.12 -0.35
CA PHE A 22 7.36 -10.67 0.58
C PHE A 22 6.98 -11.73 1.61
N ARG A 23 7.33 -13.01 1.38
CA ARG A 23 7.13 -14.05 2.39
C ARG A 23 8.22 -13.96 3.44
N LYS A 24 7.91 -13.27 4.54
CA LYS A 24 8.71 -13.27 5.76
C LYS A 24 7.93 -13.95 6.86
N THR A 25 8.62 -14.81 7.60
CA THR A 25 8.03 -15.52 8.73
C THR A 25 8.52 -14.87 10.01
N MET A 26 7.58 -14.56 10.89
CA MET A 26 7.84 -14.06 12.22
C MET A 26 8.44 -15.16 13.09
N GLU A 27 9.20 -14.80 14.13
CA GLU A 27 9.75 -15.81 15.02
C GLU A 27 8.61 -16.57 15.72
N ALA A 28 8.62 -17.91 15.63
CA ALA A 28 7.55 -18.75 16.16
C ALA A 28 7.35 -18.54 17.68
N ASN A 29 8.44 -18.42 18.44
CA ASN A 29 8.38 -18.17 19.88
C ASN A 29 7.68 -16.85 20.20
N LEU A 30 7.91 -15.83 19.38
CA LEU A 30 7.30 -14.53 19.55
C LEU A 30 5.81 -14.55 19.20
N ALA A 31 5.43 -15.20 18.11
CA ALA A 31 4.04 -15.40 17.75
C ALA A 31 3.26 -16.18 18.83
N LEU A 32 3.89 -17.20 19.41
CA LEU A 32 3.34 -17.94 20.55
C LEU A 32 3.21 -17.03 21.78
N SER A 33 4.23 -16.24 22.11
CA SER A 33 4.18 -15.31 23.25
C SER A 33 3.05 -14.28 23.12
N ILE A 34 2.82 -13.76 21.91
CA ILE A 34 1.69 -12.87 21.63
C ILE A 34 0.37 -13.61 21.85
N LYS A 35 0.23 -14.82 21.31
CA LYS A 35 -0.98 -15.64 21.46
C LYS A 35 -1.26 -15.97 22.93
N ASP A 36 -0.22 -16.28 23.70
CA ASP A 36 -0.30 -16.60 25.13
C ASP A 36 -0.72 -15.38 25.98
N ILE A 37 -0.59 -14.16 25.46
CA ILE A 37 -1.15 -12.95 26.08
C ILE A 37 -2.59 -12.71 25.63
N LEU A 38 -2.87 -12.87 24.33
CA LEU A 38 -4.19 -12.59 23.75
C LEU A 38 -5.27 -13.59 24.18
N VAL A 39 -4.93 -14.86 24.41
CA VAL A 39 -5.89 -15.88 24.86
C VAL A 39 -6.44 -15.55 26.25
N PRO A 40 -5.62 -15.36 27.30
CA PRO A 40 -6.11 -14.92 28.61
C PRO A 40 -6.87 -13.58 28.57
N PHE A 41 -6.48 -12.66 27.68
CA PHE A 41 -7.20 -11.38 27.52
C PHE A 41 -8.58 -11.57 26.92
N ARG A 42 -8.73 -12.47 25.94
CA ARG A 42 -10.03 -12.82 25.35
C ARG A 42 -10.95 -13.46 26.39
N GLU A 43 -10.42 -14.35 27.22
CA GLU A 43 -11.18 -15.08 28.25
C GLU A 43 -11.41 -14.26 29.54
N ASP A 44 -11.09 -12.96 29.54
CA ASP A 44 -11.23 -12.07 30.72
C ASP A 44 -10.39 -12.47 31.94
N GLU A 45 -9.39 -13.33 31.77
CA GLU A 45 -8.45 -13.73 32.83
C GLU A 45 -7.46 -12.61 33.16
N ILE A 46 -7.12 -11.78 32.17
CA ILE A 46 -6.31 -10.58 32.36
C ILE A 46 -7.06 -9.35 31.86
N ASN A 47 -6.90 -8.23 32.55
CA ASN A 47 -7.49 -6.96 32.15
C ASN A 47 -6.66 -6.25 31.05
N SER A 48 -7.25 -5.22 30.45
CA SER A 48 -6.62 -4.42 29.38
C SER A 48 -5.24 -3.85 29.76
N LEU A 49 -5.09 -3.32 30.98
CA LEU A 49 -3.82 -2.75 31.43
C LEU A 49 -2.72 -3.82 31.57
N GLU A 50 -3.06 -4.98 32.14
CA GLU A 50 -2.15 -6.11 32.28
C GLU A 50 -1.72 -6.65 30.92
N ALA A 51 -2.65 -6.78 29.96
CA ALA A 51 -2.34 -7.20 28.60
C ALA A 51 -1.39 -6.22 27.90
N GLN A 52 -1.62 -4.90 28.04
CA GLN A 52 -0.71 -3.87 27.51
C GLN A 52 0.68 -3.97 28.14
N LEU A 53 0.77 -4.11 29.46
CA LEU A 53 2.06 -4.23 30.16
C LEU A 53 2.86 -5.45 29.69
N ARG A 54 2.19 -6.59 29.49
CA ARG A 54 2.84 -7.81 28.96
C ARG A 54 3.33 -7.63 27.54
N LEU A 55 2.51 -7.05 26.65
CA LEU A 55 2.92 -6.77 25.27
C LEU A 55 4.05 -5.75 25.21
N LEU A 56 4.03 -4.69 26.02
CA LEU A 56 5.12 -3.71 26.08
C LEU A 56 6.40 -4.31 26.66
N SER A 57 6.30 -5.18 27.66
CA SER A 57 7.45 -5.93 28.19
C SER A 57 8.09 -6.80 27.11
N LEU A 58 7.26 -7.50 26.32
CA LEU A 58 7.70 -8.27 25.17
C LEU A 58 8.34 -7.37 24.08
N ALA A 59 7.72 -6.23 23.78
CA ALA A 59 8.27 -5.28 22.81
C ALA A 59 9.62 -4.69 23.25
N ARG A 60 9.94 -4.66 24.55
CA ARG A 60 11.23 -4.18 25.05
C ARG A 60 12.38 -5.16 24.83
N THR A 61 12.10 -6.45 24.67
CA THR A 61 13.14 -7.47 24.47
C THR A 61 13.50 -7.67 23.00
N ILE A 62 12.80 -6.99 22.09
CA ILE A 62 12.87 -7.20 20.64
C ILE A 62 13.15 -5.86 19.97
N GLU A 63 13.92 -5.89 18.89
CA GLU A 63 14.24 -4.72 18.08
C GLU A 63 13.71 -4.87 16.64
N GLY A 64 13.60 -3.74 15.94
CA GLY A 64 13.27 -3.72 14.52
C GLY A 64 11.81 -4.02 14.18
N PRO A 65 11.52 -4.58 12.99
CA PRO A 65 10.14 -4.74 12.51
C PRO A 65 9.27 -5.65 13.39
N GLN A 66 9.85 -6.64 14.09
CA GLN A 66 9.10 -7.50 15.00
C GLN A 66 8.59 -6.72 16.23
N GLN A 67 9.35 -5.76 16.73
CA GLN A 67 8.91 -4.86 17.80
C GLN A 67 7.69 -4.05 17.37
N ASN A 68 7.68 -3.57 16.12
CA ASN A 68 6.54 -2.82 15.58
C ASN A 68 5.27 -3.68 15.53
N ILE A 69 5.38 -4.99 15.29
CA ILE A 69 4.22 -5.89 15.32
C ILE A 69 3.63 -5.96 16.74
N VAL A 70 4.48 -6.15 17.74
CA VAL A 70 4.02 -6.22 19.14
C VAL A 70 3.34 -4.90 19.55
N ARG A 71 3.92 -3.75 19.17
CA ARG A 71 3.32 -2.43 19.40
C ARG A 71 2.01 -2.22 18.64
N ALA A 72 1.92 -2.73 17.42
CA ALA A 72 0.70 -2.65 16.62
C ALA A 72 -0.45 -3.46 17.21
N ILE A 73 -0.16 -4.60 17.84
CA ILE A 73 -1.17 -5.38 18.57
C ILE A 73 -1.54 -4.68 19.88
N GLU A 74 -0.56 -4.15 20.60
CA GLU A 74 -0.78 -3.41 21.84
C GLU A 74 -1.70 -2.20 21.61
N SER A 75 -1.52 -1.47 20.51
CA SER A 75 -2.34 -0.29 20.21
C SER A 75 -3.83 -0.61 19.97
N LEU A 76 -4.18 -1.86 19.71
CA LEU A 76 -5.55 -2.33 19.57
C LEU A 76 -6.21 -2.71 20.89
N ILE A 77 -5.43 -3.01 21.94
CA ILE A 77 -5.95 -3.47 23.25
C ILE A 77 -6.95 -2.49 23.88
N PRO A 78 -6.73 -1.15 23.85
CA PRO A 78 -7.71 -0.20 24.37
C PRO A 78 -9.06 -0.28 23.65
N SER A 79 -9.03 -0.34 22.32
CA SER A 79 -10.25 -0.49 21.51
C SER A 79 -10.90 -1.85 21.71
N TRP A 80 -10.10 -2.87 22.06
CA TRP A 80 -10.60 -4.21 22.37
C TRP A 80 -11.25 -4.37 23.75
N LYS A 81 -11.16 -3.37 24.61
CA LYS A 81 -11.86 -3.34 25.89
C LYS A 81 -13.36 -3.08 25.73
N ASP A 82 -13.74 -2.25 24.76
CA ASP A 82 -15.08 -1.64 24.65
C ASP A 82 -15.95 -2.30 23.56
N VAL A 83 -15.76 -3.60 23.32
CA VAL A 83 -16.02 -4.22 22.01
C VAL A 83 -17.44 -4.71 21.75
N ASP A 84 -18.31 -4.74 22.75
CA ASP A 84 -19.70 -5.15 22.54
C ASP A 84 -20.59 -4.01 22.01
N MET A 85 -20.01 -2.96 21.43
CA MET A 85 -20.75 -1.84 20.85
C MET A 85 -21.22 -2.13 19.42
N GLU A 86 -22.53 -2.31 19.24
CA GLU A 86 -23.20 -2.26 17.94
C GLU A 86 -23.49 -0.81 17.49
N PRO A 87 -23.57 -0.54 16.18
CA PRO A 87 -22.64 -0.90 15.12
C PRO A 87 -21.54 0.18 14.98
N LEU A 88 -20.30 -0.26 14.74
CA LEU A 88 -19.17 0.65 14.57
C LEU A 88 -19.28 1.43 13.25
N SER A 89 -19.24 2.75 13.33
CA SER A 89 -19.19 3.60 12.14
C SER A 89 -17.85 3.42 11.41
N LYS A 90 -17.81 3.71 10.10
CA LYS A 90 -16.56 3.71 9.32
C LYS A 90 -15.47 4.56 9.97
N GLY A 91 -15.84 5.74 10.46
CA GLY A 91 -14.93 6.64 11.16
C GLY A 91 -14.39 6.03 12.46
N HIS A 92 -15.21 5.28 13.20
CA HIS A 92 -14.79 4.61 14.41
C HIS A 92 -13.78 3.48 14.13
N ILE A 93 -14.02 2.66 13.10
CA ILE A 93 -13.08 1.60 12.70
C ILE A 93 -11.73 2.21 12.32
N ILE A 94 -11.75 3.26 11.50
CA ILE A 94 -10.52 3.92 11.06
C ILE A 94 -9.77 4.53 12.24
N ALA A 95 -10.46 5.31 13.09
CA ALA A 95 -9.81 6.06 14.17
C ALA A 95 -9.32 5.17 15.32
N SER A 96 -10.08 4.11 15.65
CA SER A 96 -9.81 3.30 16.85
C SER A 96 -8.99 2.05 16.53
N TYR A 97 -9.13 1.48 15.33
CA TYR A 97 -8.48 0.22 14.98
C TYR A 97 -7.40 0.43 13.92
N THR A 98 -7.78 0.91 12.74
CA THR A 98 -6.86 0.98 11.59
C THR A 98 -5.72 1.95 11.84
N HIS A 99 -6.01 3.19 12.25
CA HIS A 99 -4.98 4.21 12.40
C HIS A 99 -3.95 3.85 13.49
N PRO A 100 -4.34 3.44 14.72
CA PRO A 100 -3.37 3.02 15.73
C PRO A 100 -2.55 1.80 15.32
N LEU A 101 -3.16 0.84 14.62
CA LEU A 101 -2.47 -0.33 14.08
C LEU A 101 -1.40 0.10 13.07
N ILE A 102 -1.79 0.85 12.04
CA ILE A 102 -0.90 1.26 10.95
C ILE A 102 0.22 2.16 11.48
N GLN A 103 -0.11 3.12 12.34
CA GLN A 103 0.86 4.04 12.92
C GLN A 103 1.96 3.29 13.69
N SER A 104 1.58 2.25 14.42
CA SER A 104 2.53 1.44 15.19
C SER A 104 3.30 0.44 14.32
N LEU A 105 2.62 -0.17 13.34
CA LEU A 105 3.19 -1.13 12.39
C LEU A 105 4.30 -0.52 11.54
N LEU A 106 4.10 0.74 11.12
CA LEU A 106 4.97 1.50 10.23
C LEU A 106 5.82 2.53 10.99
N ALA A 107 5.92 2.43 12.32
CA ALA A 107 6.74 3.33 13.10
C ALA A 107 8.23 3.20 12.70
N VAL A 108 8.85 4.33 12.34
CA VAL A 108 10.28 4.39 12.01
C VAL A 108 11.05 4.71 13.28
N ASN A 109 11.93 3.78 13.69
CA ASN A 109 12.75 3.94 14.90
C ASN A 109 13.90 4.95 14.76
N ASN A 110 14.20 5.42 13.53
CA ASN A 110 15.22 6.42 13.23
C ASN A 110 14.63 7.66 12.52
N PRO A 111 14.59 8.85 13.18
CA PRO A 111 14.00 10.07 12.61
C PRO A 111 14.82 10.70 11.46
N SER A 112 16.01 10.17 11.15
CA SER A 112 16.92 10.71 10.14
C SER A 112 16.40 10.61 8.69
N ASN A 113 15.40 9.77 8.42
CA ASN A 113 14.98 9.45 7.05
C ASN A 113 13.78 10.30 6.55
N THR A 114 13.11 11.05 7.42
CA THR A 114 11.85 11.75 7.09
C THR A 114 11.93 13.27 7.28
N LYS A 115 12.99 13.92 6.79
CA LYS A 115 12.87 15.35 6.44
C LYS A 115 12.06 15.49 5.16
N ILE A 116 10.79 15.88 5.28
CA ILE A 116 10.04 16.47 4.17
C ILE A 116 10.61 17.87 4.00
N VAL A 117 11.54 18.05 3.05
CA VAL A 117 12.00 19.38 2.65
C VAL A 117 10.94 19.91 1.71
N ALA A 118 10.08 20.80 2.23
CA ALA A 118 9.01 21.45 1.50
C ALA A 118 9.59 22.60 0.67
N ASP A 119 10.30 22.28 -0.41
CA ASP A 119 10.94 23.33 -1.24
C ASP A 119 10.07 23.87 -2.36
N ASN A 120 8.87 23.33 -2.64
CA ASN A 120 7.94 23.95 -3.59
C ASN A 120 6.48 23.61 -3.29
N ILE A 121 5.71 24.61 -2.81
CA ILE A 121 4.30 24.51 -2.40
C ILE A 121 3.33 24.42 -3.59
N ASN A 122 3.81 24.56 -4.83
CA ASN A 122 2.96 24.84 -6.01
C ASN A 122 2.86 23.72 -7.07
N GLN A 123 3.41 22.53 -6.82
CA GLN A 123 3.26 21.37 -7.71
C GLN A 123 2.87 20.15 -6.88
N ARG A 124 1.58 19.94 -6.67
CA ARG A 124 1.04 18.70 -6.11
C ARG A 124 -0.28 18.37 -6.79
N PRO A 125 -0.58 17.09 -7.08
CA PRO A 125 0.15 15.87 -6.66
C PRO A 125 1.14 15.30 -7.71
N ASP A 126 2.13 14.51 -7.26
CA ASP A 126 3.13 13.84 -8.14
C ASP A 126 2.52 12.66 -8.90
N TYR A 127 1.55 11.96 -8.30
CA TYR A 127 0.82 10.89 -8.98
C TYR A 127 -0.67 10.87 -8.57
N VAL A 128 -1.49 10.39 -9.50
CA VAL A 128 -2.91 10.05 -9.31
C VAL A 128 -3.04 8.56 -9.51
N VAL A 129 -3.76 7.88 -8.61
CA VAL A 129 -4.07 6.46 -8.74
C VAL A 129 -5.48 6.33 -9.27
N ASP A 130 -5.60 5.71 -10.43
CA ASP A 130 -6.88 5.41 -11.05
C ASP A 130 -7.27 3.95 -10.77
N VAL A 131 -8.53 3.75 -10.38
CA VAL A 131 -9.13 2.42 -10.21
C VAL A 131 -9.79 2.01 -11.50
N TYR A 132 -9.49 0.79 -11.95
CA TYR A 132 -10.10 0.19 -13.14
C TYR A 132 -10.95 -1.02 -12.74
N GLU A 133 -12.18 -1.06 -13.19
CA GLU A 133 -13.09 -2.20 -13.07
C GLU A 133 -13.30 -2.80 -14.47
N GLN A 134 -13.08 -4.11 -14.62
CA GLN A 134 -13.23 -4.78 -15.92
C GLN A 134 -12.43 -4.12 -17.07
N TYR A 135 -11.22 -3.63 -16.75
CA TYR A 135 -10.35 -2.89 -17.69
C TYR A 135 -10.93 -1.55 -18.18
N GLN A 136 -11.96 -1.03 -17.52
CA GLN A 136 -12.50 0.30 -17.75
C GLN A 136 -12.25 1.17 -16.52
N PHE A 137 -11.99 2.45 -16.74
CA PHE A 137 -11.82 3.39 -15.64
C PHE A 137 -13.09 3.51 -14.81
N SER A 138 -12.91 3.50 -13.50
CA SER A 138 -13.97 3.68 -12.52
C SER A 138 -13.87 5.07 -11.89
N PHE A 139 -12.84 5.34 -11.09
CA PHE A 139 -12.62 6.62 -10.44
C PHE A 139 -11.15 6.79 -9.98
N PRO A 140 -10.66 8.02 -9.75
CA PRO A 140 -9.36 8.23 -9.12
C PRO A 140 -9.48 7.97 -7.60
N SER A 141 -8.66 7.07 -7.05
CA SER A 141 -8.71 6.67 -5.65
C SER A 141 -7.81 7.47 -4.72
N CYS A 142 -6.62 7.88 -5.16
CA CYS A 142 -5.73 8.65 -4.31
C CYS A 142 -4.75 9.53 -5.09
N PHE A 143 -4.28 10.54 -4.38
CA PHE A 143 -3.27 11.50 -4.82
C PHE A 143 -2.10 11.38 -3.88
N GLY A 144 -0.88 11.38 -4.39
CA GLY A 144 0.29 11.25 -3.53
C GLY A 144 1.55 11.88 -4.10
N GLU A 145 2.58 11.82 -3.27
CA GLU A 145 3.92 12.32 -3.57
C GLU A 145 4.89 11.14 -3.56
N LYS A 146 5.71 11.05 -4.60
CA LYS A 146 6.78 10.05 -4.73
C LYS A 146 8.09 10.80 -4.89
N TYR A 147 8.47 11.56 -3.87
CA TYR A 147 9.70 12.33 -3.93
C TYR A 147 10.93 11.48 -3.57
N LYS A 148 11.65 11.03 -4.60
CA LYS A 148 12.91 10.28 -4.46
C LYS A 148 12.80 8.99 -3.63
N LEU A 149 11.64 8.33 -3.61
CA LEU A 149 11.45 7.06 -2.91
C LEU A 149 11.56 5.88 -3.90
N ASN A 150 12.20 4.80 -3.46
CA ASN A 150 12.27 3.55 -4.22
C ASN A 150 10.96 2.74 -4.21
N GLY A 151 9.96 3.15 -3.43
CA GLY A 151 8.65 2.52 -3.35
C GLY A 151 7.67 3.34 -2.49
N VAL A 152 6.38 3.04 -2.62
CA VAL A 152 5.31 3.61 -1.79
C VAL A 152 4.45 2.46 -1.28
N LEU A 153 4.22 2.44 0.04
CA LEU A 153 3.26 1.54 0.66
C LEU A 153 1.96 2.31 0.91
N SER A 154 0.84 1.75 0.46
CA SER A 154 -0.49 2.28 0.74
C SER A 154 -1.39 1.18 1.30
N PHE A 155 -2.51 1.59 1.87
CA PHE A 155 -3.51 0.66 2.38
C PHE A 155 -4.90 1.24 2.16
N GLN A 156 -5.88 0.36 2.02
CA GLN A 156 -7.29 0.70 1.96
C GLN A 156 -8.03 -0.10 3.01
N THR A 157 -8.94 0.54 3.74
CA THR A 157 -9.81 -0.15 4.71
C THR A 157 -11.27 -0.06 4.31
N ILE A 158 -11.93 -1.21 4.22
CA ILE A 158 -13.36 -1.35 3.91
C ILE A 158 -13.98 -2.23 5.01
N GLY A 159 -14.77 -1.62 5.89
CA GLY A 159 -15.22 -2.31 7.10
C GLY A 159 -14.03 -2.69 7.97
N SER A 160 -13.96 -3.95 8.42
CA SER A 160 -12.82 -4.50 9.18
C SER A 160 -11.69 -5.05 8.30
N PHE A 161 -11.83 -5.01 6.97
CA PHE A 161 -10.81 -5.50 6.04
C PHE A 161 -9.85 -4.38 5.68
N THR A 162 -8.56 -4.63 5.82
CA THR A 162 -7.49 -3.72 5.41
C THR A 162 -6.58 -4.40 4.40
N THR A 163 -6.52 -3.86 3.19
CA THR A 163 -5.67 -4.35 2.09
C THR A 163 -4.47 -3.45 1.90
N PHE A 164 -3.29 -4.04 1.79
CA PHE A 164 -2.03 -3.33 1.58
C PHE A 164 -1.57 -3.43 0.14
N PHE A 165 -1.10 -2.31 -0.40
CA PHE A 165 -0.59 -2.21 -1.76
C PHE A 165 0.81 -1.62 -1.77
N HIS A 166 1.64 -2.11 -2.68
CA HIS A 166 2.98 -1.56 -2.91
C HIS A 166 3.08 -1.02 -4.33
N LEU A 167 3.51 0.23 -4.45
CA LEU A 167 3.79 0.87 -5.74
C LEU A 167 5.09 0.32 -6.31
N LYS A 168 5.03 -0.30 -7.49
CA LYS A 168 6.18 -0.78 -8.23
C LYS A 168 6.05 -0.38 -9.70
N GLN A 169 7.19 -0.12 -10.33
CA GLN A 169 7.26 0.05 -11.78
C GLN A 169 7.20 -1.31 -12.49
N LEU A 170 6.23 -1.47 -13.37
CA LEU A 170 6.06 -2.64 -14.23
C LEU A 170 5.96 -2.17 -15.68
N ALA A 171 6.88 -2.63 -16.53
CA ALA A 171 6.93 -2.27 -17.95
C ALA A 171 6.91 -0.75 -18.23
N GLY A 172 7.54 0.05 -17.36
CA GLY A 172 7.60 1.52 -17.50
C GLY A 172 6.36 2.26 -17.00
N ILE A 173 5.45 1.58 -16.30
CA ILE A 173 4.26 2.16 -15.68
C ILE A 173 4.29 1.88 -14.19
N ASP A 174 3.99 2.89 -13.38
CA ASP A 174 3.81 2.74 -11.94
C ASP A 174 2.46 2.06 -11.62
N VAL A 175 2.50 0.90 -10.96
CA VAL A 175 1.32 0.09 -10.63
C VAL A 175 1.31 -0.24 -9.14
N PHE A 176 0.16 -0.03 -8.50
CA PHE A 176 -0.10 -0.55 -7.16
C PHE A 176 -0.40 -2.05 -7.23
N CYS A 177 0.49 -2.86 -6.66
CA CYS A 177 0.30 -4.29 -6.54
C CYS A 177 -0.29 -4.61 -5.17
N GLU A 178 -1.40 -5.32 -5.12
CA GLU A 178 -1.93 -5.87 -3.86
C GLU A 178 -0.94 -6.88 -3.27
N MET A 179 -0.63 -6.71 -1.99
CA MET A 179 0.35 -7.50 -1.25
C MET A 179 -0.32 -8.55 -0.36
N THR A 180 -1.18 -8.08 0.55
CA THR A 180 -1.97 -8.93 1.45
C THR A 180 -3.16 -8.13 1.98
N SER A 181 -4.15 -8.85 2.47
CA SER A 181 -5.35 -8.33 3.11
C SER A 181 -5.48 -8.96 4.49
N ILE A 182 -5.70 -8.14 5.51
CA ILE A 182 -5.94 -8.58 6.89
C ILE A 182 -7.36 -8.23 7.31
N THR A 183 -7.89 -8.99 8.26
CA THR A 183 -9.12 -8.64 8.97
C THR A 183 -8.74 -8.16 10.36
N ILE A 184 -9.03 -6.90 10.68
CA ILE A 184 -8.82 -6.35 12.01
C ILE A 184 -9.98 -6.81 12.90
N PRO A 185 -9.73 -7.55 14.00
CA PRO A 185 -10.79 -7.97 14.90
C PRO A 185 -11.49 -6.76 15.50
N THR A 186 -12.80 -6.68 15.31
CA THR A 186 -13.68 -5.69 15.94
C THR A 186 -14.57 -6.33 16.99
N ARG A 187 -14.32 -7.60 17.35
CA ARG A 187 -15.05 -8.38 18.34
C ARG A 187 -14.06 -9.06 19.27
N LYS A 188 -14.37 -9.10 20.56
CA LYS A 188 -13.43 -9.60 21.58
C LYS A 188 -13.09 -11.07 21.37
N GLN A 189 -14.13 -11.85 21.07
CA GLN A 189 -14.05 -13.25 20.67
C GLN A 189 -13.13 -13.51 19.46
N ASP A 190 -12.96 -12.53 18.58
CA ASP A 190 -12.17 -12.65 17.35
C ASP A 190 -10.73 -12.15 17.50
N ILE A 191 -10.34 -11.60 18.65
CA ILE A 191 -9.01 -10.98 18.87
C ILE A 191 -7.87 -11.94 18.50
N VAL A 192 -7.99 -13.21 18.88
CA VAL A 192 -6.94 -14.22 18.63
C VAL A 192 -6.75 -14.50 17.13
N GLN A 193 -7.73 -14.14 16.27
CA GLN A 193 -7.59 -14.30 14.82
C GLN A 193 -6.50 -13.40 14.23
N ILE A 194 -6.14 -12.29 14.89
CA ILE A 194 -5.03 -11.43 14.45
C ILE A 194 -3.70 -12.21 14.36
N VAL A 195 -3.55 -13.28 15.16
CA VAL A 195 -2.35 -14.13 15.19
C VAL A 195 -2.11 -14.79 13.83
N ALA A 196 -3.16 -15.05 13.05
CA ALA A 196 -3.03 -15.63 11.71
C ALA A 196 -2.36 -14.68 10.70
N TYR A 197 -2.38 -13.37 10.96
CA TYR A 197 -1.82 -12.35 10.07
C TYR A 197 -0.44 -11.83 10.51
N LEU A 198 0.19 -12.43 11.54
CA LEU A 198 1.46 -11.93 12.07
C LEU A 198 2.59 -11.97 11.05
N ASP A 199 2.67 -13.03 10.25
CA ASP A 199 3.67 -13.16 9.19
C ASP A 199 3.49 -12.07 8.11
N ASP A 200 2.24 -11.83 7.71
CA ASP A 200 1.88 -10.81 6.72
C ASP A 200 2.19 -9.39 7.24
N LEU A 201 1.81 -9.09 8.48
CA LEU A 201 2.14 -7.83 9.14
C LEU A 201 3.65 -7.65 9.27
N PHE A 202 4.39 -8.71 9.62
CA PHE A 202 5.84 -8.69 9.70
C PHE A 202 6.49 -8.42 8.33
N ALA A 203 5.98 -9.04 7.27
CA ALA A 203 6.39 -8.78 5.90
C ALA A 203 6.17 -7.32 5.49
N ILE A 204 5.02 -6.74 5.82
CA ILE A 204 4.70 -5.34 5.56
C ILE A 204 5.66 -4.41 6.31
N SER A 205 5.87 -4.63 7.61
CA SER A 205 6.76 -3.79 8.42
C SER A 205 8.20 -3.85 7.92
N CYS A 206 8.64 -5.04 7.51
CA CYS A 206 9.93 -5.24 6.84
C CYS A 206 10.04 -4.49 5.51
N LEU A 207 8.99 -4.54 4.67
CA LEU A 207 8.96 -3.86 3.39
C LEU A 207 9.05 -2.35 3.58
N HIS A 208 8.28 -1.81 4.53
CA HIS A 208 8.31 -0.40 4.89
C HIS A 208 9.71 0.05 5.33
N ASN A 209 10.40 -0.73 6.15
CA ASN A 209 11.76 -0.40 6.60
C ASN A 209 12.81 -0.43 5.47
N ASN A 210 12.50 -1.06 4.33
CA ASN A 210 13.35 -1.07 3.14
C ASN A 210 13.05 0.07 2.16
N ILE A 211 12.02 0.89 2.44
CA ILE A 211 11.73 2.08 1.63
C ILE A 211 12.76 3.14 2.01
N LEU A 212 13.58 3.51 1.04
CA LEU A 212 14.69 4.45 1.19
C LEU A 212 14.53 5.61 0.23
N LYS A 213 15.03 6.77 0.66
CA LYS A 213 15.25 7.88 -0.25
C LYS A 213 16.44 7.55 -1.16
N SER A 214 16.25 7.60 -2.47
CA SER A 214 17.35 7.49 -3.43
C SER A 214 18.24 8.73 -3.34
N ASN A 215 19.55 8.53 -3.17
CA ASN A 215 20.55 9.60 -3.22
C ASN A 215 20.86 10.03 -4.66
N GLU A 216 20.41 9.27 -5.64
CA GLU A 216 20.51 9.63 -7.05
C GLU A 216 19.51 10.74 -7.35
N GLU A 217 19.94 11.74 -8.12
CA GLU A 217 19.03 12.55 -8.92
C GLU A 217 18.27 11.58 -9.83
N LEU A 218 17.17 11.02 -9.31
CA LEU A 218 16.11 10.51 -10.16
C LEU A 218 15.74 11.72 -11.00
N THR A 219 16.24 11.75 -12.22
CA THR A 219 15.62 12.52 -13.28
C THR A 219 14.14 12.21 -13.12
N VAL A 220 13.35 13.22 -12.80
CA VAL A 220 11.90 13.13 -12.88
C VAL A 220 11.65 12.89 -14.35
N GLN A 221 11.80 11.64 -14.79
CA GLN A 221 11.23 11.21 -16.02
C GLN A 221 9.76 11.46 -15.76
N ASN A 222 9.19 12.36 -16.55
CA ASN A 222 7.75 12.40 -16.75
C ASN A 222 7.41 11.04 -17.39
N GLU A 223 7.40 10.01 -16.55
CA GLU A 223 7.04 8.67 -16.93
C GLU A 223 5.58 8.76 -17.33
N PRO A 224 5.21 8.15 -18.47
CA PRO A 224 3.87 8.27 -18.98
C PRO A 224 2.91 7.63 -17.98
N ILE A 225 2.29 8.46 -17.14
CA ILE A 225 0.98 8.17 -16.58
C ILE A 225 0.11 7.84 -17.79
N LEU A 226 -0.59 6.70 -17.76
CA LEU A 226 -1.50 6.30 -18.82
C LEU A 226 -2.30 7.53 -19.25
N PRO A 227 -2.11 8.04 -20.49
CA PRO A 227 -2.74 9.27 -20.88
C PRO A 227 -4.24 9.10 -20.74
N LEU A 228 -4.93 10.08 -20.15
CA LEU A 228 -6.39 10.07 -19.98
C LEU A 228 -7.12 9.71 -21.30
N ALA A 229 -6.53 10.08 -22.45
CA ALA A 229 -7.00 9.73 -23.79
C ALA A 229 -7.11 8.21 -24.08
N TRP A 230 -6.29 7.38 -23.41
CA TRP A 230 -6.35 5.92 -23.55
C TRP A 230 -7.41 5.28 -22.65
N VAL A 231 -7.95 6.08 -21.73
CA VAL A 231 -8.85 5.69 -20.66
C VAL A 231 -10.28 6.12 -20.97
N ASP A 232 -10.45 7.29 -21.60
CA ASP A 232 -11.75 7.90 -21.91
C ASP A 232 -12.55 7.20 -23.02
N GLY A 233 -12.04 6.12 -23.62
CA GLY A 233 -12.75 5.39 -24.69
C GLY A 233 -13.08 6.25 -25.92
N THR A 234 -12.62 7.50 -25.97
CA THR A 234 -12.69 8.36 -27.13
C THR A 234 -11.67 7.80 -28.10
N LYS A 235 -12.15 6.94 -29.00
CA LYS A 235 -11.41 6.53 -30.19
C LYS A 235 -10.88 7.79 -30.86
N GLU A 236 -9.62 8.14 -30.62
CA GLU A 236 -8.87 8.88 -31.62
C GLU A 236 -8.85 7.96 -32.83
N LYS A 237 -9.75 8.25 -33.76
CA LYS A 237 -9.63 7.75 -35.12
C LYS A 237 -8.23 8.16 -35.54
N THR A 238 -7.35 7.17 -35.67
CA THR A 238 -6.10 7.32 -36.39
C THR A 238 -6.46 7.93 -37.75
N SER A 239 -6.26 9.23 -37.90
CA SER A 239 -6.27 9.83 -39.22
C SER A 239 -5.03 9.26 -39.89
N LEU A 240 -5.26 8.36 -40.85
CA LEU A 240 -4.26 7.91 -41.79
C LEU A 240 -3.57 9.16 -42.35
N LYS A 241 -2.37 9.47 -41.88
CA LYS A 241 -1.46 10.37 -42.58
C LYS A 241 -1.08 9.68 -43.88
N ARG A 242 -1.93 9.84 -44.90
CA ARG A 242 -1.60 9.51 -46.27
C ARG A 242 -0.49 10.48 -46.68
N LYS A 243 0.73 9.95 -46.82
CA LYS A 243 1.86 10.67 -47.44
C LYS A 243 1.38 11.23 -48.78
N ILE A 244 1.37 12.54 -48.92
CA ILE A 244 1.34 13.17 -50.25
C ILE A 244 2.79 13.19 -50.73
N SER A 245 3.05 12.41 -51.78
CA SER A 245 4.33 12.36 -52.46
C SER A 245 4.63 13.69 -53.15
N VAL A 246 5.86 14.16 -52.97
CA VAL A 246 6.44 15.29 -53.69
C VAL A 246 6.73 14.89 -55.14
N ASN A 247 6.60 15.88 -56.06
CA ASN A 247 6.88 15.93 -57.52
C ASN A 247 5.57 16.07 -58.34
N SER A 248 5.32 17.11 -59.15
CA SER A 248 6.23 17.83 -60.05
C SER A 248 5.74 19.26 -60.41
N ILE A 249 6.65 20.24 -60.32
CA ILE A 249 7.08 21.27 -61.30
C ILE A 249 6.04 21.82 -62.32
N ALA A 250 5.77 23.14 -62.29
CA ALA A 250 6.10 24.12 -63.37
C ALA A 250 5.21 25.39 -63.37
N GLY A 251 5.85 26.56 -63.58
CA GLY A 251 5.26 27.75 -64.25
C GLY A 251 4.56 28.77 -63.34
N ALA A 252 5.23 29.83 -62.88
CA ALA A 252 5.57 31.08 -63.59
C ALA A 252 4.60 32.25 -63.31
N GLN A 253 5.18 33.31 -62.70
CA GLN A 253 4.88 34.75 -62.85
C GLN A 253 3.56 35.30 -62.29
N ALA A 254 3.44 36.56 -61.83
CA ALA A 254 4.37 37.61 -61.40
C ALA A 254 3.55 38.75 -60.75
N LYS A 255 4.19 39.47 -59.82
CA LYS A 255 3.93 40.85 -59.30
C LYS A 255 2.72 41.64 -59.85
N ARG A 256 1.92 42.22 -58.95
CA ARG A 256 2.05 43.62 -58.49
C ARG A 256 1.26 43.84 -57.20
#